data_AF-A0AAV8XRV2-F1
#
_entry.id   AF-A0AAV8XRV2-F1
#
_cell.length_a   1.000
_cell.length_b   1.000
_cell.length_c   1.000
_cell.angle_alpha   90.00
_cell.angle_beta   90.00
_cell.angle_gamma   90.00
#
_symmetry.space_group_name_H-M   'P 1'
#
loop_
_entity.id
_entity.type
_entity.pdbx_description
1 polymer ?
#
loop_
_entity_poly.entity_id
_entity_poly.type
_entity_poly.pdbx_seq_one_letter_code
_entity_poly.pdbx_strand_id
1 'polypeptide(L)'
;MYIHTRPVFPPREPVDRSPVRIIGTGCIQLKQFETKCYFKLVKMSYLTESLKIEILMMIGYGDRARTQCEVVRLFRETHPDLPPLNQGTISKIEAQYREMGHVRKVPSKRQAVVDDDTKLNLLLALEENPITPARQLDCDSKLNHKTVLKILAKT
;
A
#
# COMPACT_ATOMS: atom_id res chain seq x y z
N MET A 1 48.98 -28.41 29.00
CA MET A 1 49.12 -27.77 27.68
C MET A 1 48.25 -28.53 26.68
N TYR A 2 47.07 -28.01 26.34
CA TYR A 2 46.36 -28.37 25.09
C TYR A 2 45.60 -27.12 24.61
N ILE A 3 46.04 -26.66 23.45
CA ILE A 3 45.65 -25.45 22.74
C ILE A 3 44.23 -25.61 22.16
N HIS A 4 43.32 -24.68 22.51
CA HIS A 4 42.05 -24.53 21.81
C HIS A 4 42.29 -23.87 20.45
N THR A 5 42.29 -24.65 19.37
CA THR A 5 42.26 -24.12 18.01
C THR A 5 40.81 -23.74 17.68
N ARG A 6 40.56 -22.44 17.52
CA ARG A 6 39.28 -21.92 17.01
C ARG A 6 39.11 -22.35 15.54
N PRO A 7 37.91 -22.73 15.09
CA PRO A 7 37.67 -22.98 13.68
C PRO A 7 37.80 -21.67 12.90
N VAL A 8 38.73 -21.65 11.94
CA VAL A 8 38.94 -20.57 10.99
C VAL A 8 37.79 -20.63 9.97
N PHE A 9 36.89 -19.65 10.02
CA PHE A 9 35.90 -19.48 8.96
C PHE A 9 36.60 -19.00 7.68
N PRO A 10 36.33 -19.60 6.51
CA PRO A 10 36.88 -19.11 5.26
C PRO A 10 36.32 -17.71 4.93
N PRO A 11 37.11 -16.84 4.29
CA PRO A 11 36.68 -15.51 3.89
C PRO A 11 35.52 -15.62 2.90
N ARG A 12 34.43 -14.87 3.14
CA ARG A 12 33.31 -14.78 2.20
C ARG A 12 33.80 -14.10 0.92
N GLU A 13 33.76 -14.84 -0.17
CA GLU A 13 34.05 -14.29 -1.50
C GLU A 13 33.06 -13.16 -1.87
N PRO A 14 33.54 -12.11 -2.54
CA PRO A 14 32.67 -11.03 -3.01
C PRO A 14 31.77 -11.56 -4.12
N VAL A 15 30.45 -11.49 -3.90
CA VAL A 15 29.45 -11.80 -4.92
C VAL A 15 29.54 -10.72 -6.01
N ASP A 16 30.24 -11.04 -7.10
CA ASP A 16 30.28 -10.25 -8.33
C ASP A 16 28.87 -10.19 -8.92
N ARG A 17 28.23 -9.01 -8.78
CA ARG A 17 26.96 -8.70 -9.44
C ARG A 17 27.26 -8.04 -10.78
N SER A 18 27.77 -8.82 -11.72
CA SER A 18 27.72 -8.46 -13.12
C SER A 18 26.27 -8.59 -13.62
N PRO A 19 25.75 -7.64 -14.43
CA PRO A 19 24.36 -7.65 -14.85
C PRO A 19 24.08 -8.78 -15.85
N VAL A 20 23.18 -9.69 -15.48
CA VAL A 20 22.66 -10.75 -16.35
C VAL A 20 21.96 -10.10 -17.56
N ARG A 21 22.57 -10.24 -18.75
CA ARG A 21 21.93 -9.95 -20.04
C ARG A 21 20.89 -11.03 -20.33
N ILE A 22 19.62 -10.69 -20.20
CA ILE A 22 18.52 -11.49 -20.76
C ILE A 22 18.31 -11.01 -22.20
N ILE A 23 18.53 -11.92 -23.15
CA ILE A 23 18.35 -11.71 -24.57
C ILE A 23 16.91 -12.10 -24.91
N GLY A 24 16.15 -11.14 -25.43
CA GLY A 24 15.01 -11.33 -26.35
C GLY A 24 13.84 -12.21 -25.92
N THR A 25 12.71 -11.59 -25.55
CA THR A 25 11.54 -11.43 -26.45
C THR A 25 10.35 -10.87 -25.67
N GLY A 26 9.72 -9.83 -26.21
CA GLY A 26 8.41 -9.35 -25.78
C GLY A 26 8.38 -8.44 -24.54
N CYS A 27 7.65 -7.33 -24.67
CA CYS A 27 7.18 -6.45 -23.59
C CYS A 27 8.20 -5.41 -23.07
N ILE A 28 8.55 -4.46 -23.93
CA ILE A 28 9.04 -3.15 -23.50
C ILE A 28 7.83 -2.39 -22.92
N GLN A 29 7.77 -2.17 -21.60
CA GLN A 29 7.22 -0.99 -20.88
C GLN A 29 6.68 -1.32 -19.48
N LEU A 30 7.54 -1.62 -18.50
CA LEU A 30 7.10 -1.55 -17.08
C LEU A 30 8.18 -1.07 -16.08
N LYS A 31 9.35 -0.56 -16.50
CA LYS A 31 10.42 -0.15 -15.56
C LYS A 31 10.50 1.35 -15.19
N GLN A 32 9.49 2.16 -15.55
CA GLN A 32 9.44 3.58 -15.12
C GLN A 32 8.33 3.91 -14.11
N PHE A 33 7.43 2.97 -13.80
CA PHE A 33 6.32 3.23 -12.88
C PHE A 33 6.65 2.96 -11.41
N GLU A 34 7.59 2.05 -11.12
CA GLU A 34 7.82 1.58 -9.75
C GLU A 34 8.62 2.55 -8.88
N THR A 35 9.59 3.29 -9.44
CA THR A 35 10.42 4.24 -8.66
C THR A 35 9.68 5.53 -8.29
N LYS A 36 8.70 5.96 -9.08
CA LYS A 36 7.86 7.13 -8.75
C LYS A 36 6.90 6.84 -7.60
N CYS A 37 6.37 5.63 -7.48
CA CYS A 37 5.41 5.28 -6.43
C CYS A 37 6.06 5.24 -5.03
N TYR A 38 7.27 4.73 -4.91
CA TYR A 38 7.97 4.67 -3.62
C TYR A 38 8.31 6.06 -3.07
N PHE A 39 8.82 6.97 -3.91
CA PHE A 39 9.06 8.35 -3.48
C PHE A 39 7.74 9.12 -3.20
N LYS A 40 6.66 8.80 -3.93
CA LYS A 40 5.33 9.41 -3.79
C LYS A 40 4.60 8.99 -2.50
N LEU A 41 4.84 7.77 -2.01
CA LEU A 41 4.28 7.27 -0.74
C LEU A 41 5.00 7.86 0.47
N VAL A 42 6.33 8.01 0.41
CA VAL A 42 7.13 8.61 1.50
C VAL A 42 6.84 10.11 1.65
N LYS A 43 6.62 10.84 0.54
CA LYS A 43 6.32 12.29 0.60
C LYS A 43 4.96 12.64 1.19
N MET A 44 4.08 11.67 1.44
CA MET A 44 2.76 11.89 2.06
C MET A 44 2.62 11.20 3.43
N SER A 45 3.69 10.62 3.99
CA SER A 45 3.61 9.98 5.31
C SER A 45 3.58 10.99 6.46
N TYR A 46 4.33 12.10 6.35
CA TYR A 46 4.36 13.16 7.37
C TYR A 46 3.10 14.03 7.38
N LEU A 47 2.34 14.05 6.27
CA LEU A 47 1.17 14.91 6.15
C LEU A 47 -0.03 14.24 6.83
N THR A 48 -0.18 14.56 8.12
CA THR A 48 -1.30 14.15 8.97
C THR A 48 -2.62 14.71 8.47
N GLU A 49 -3.74 14.14 8.91
CA GLU A 49 -5.08 14.63 8.54
C GLU A 49 -5.26 16.11 8.92
N SER A 50 -4.76 16.51 10.10
CA SER A 50 -4.81 17.89 10.57
C SER A 50 -4.11 18.86 9.62
N LEU A 51 -2.90 18.53 9.16
CA LEU A 51 -2.16 19.37 8.21
C LEU A 51 -2.86 19.47 6.84
N LYS A 52 -3.52 18.38 6.40
CA LYS A 52 -4.32 18.44 5.17
C LYS A 52 -5.54 19.35 5.32
N ILE A 53 -6.19 19.32 6.47
CA ILE A 53 -7.32 20.23 6.77
C ILE A 53 -6.81 21.67 6.78
N GLU A 54 -5.67 21.93 7.42
CA GLU A 54 -5.05 23.24 7.45
C GLU A 54 -4.72 23.77 6.04
N ILE A 55 -4.17 22.93 5.16
CA ILE A 55 -3.96 23.28 3.76
C ILE A 55 -5.27 23.65 3.07
N LEU A 56 -6.36 22.92 3.31
CA LEU A 56 -7.68 23.26 2.75
C LEU A 56 -8.21 24.60 3.28
N MET A 57 -7.98 24.92 4.55
CA MET A 57 -8.29 26.23 5.12
C MET A 57 -7.44 27.34 4.49
N MET A 58 -6.13 27.10 4.28
CA MET A 58 -5.22 28.05 3.65
C MET A 58 -5.61 28.36 2.20
N ILE A 59 -6.11 27.37 1.44
CA ILE A 59 -6.66 27.59 0.09
C ILE A 59 -7.90 28.52 0.13
N GLY A 60 -8.62 28.55 1.26
CA GLY A 60 -9.94 29.18 1.35
C GLY A 60 -10.98 28.28 0.72
N TYR A 61 -11.22 27.12 1.34
CA TYR A 61 -12.15 26.11 0.83
C TYR A 61 -13.51 26.72 0.41
N GLY A 62 -14.02 26.30 -0.76
CA GLY A 62 -15.19 26.89 -1.41
C GLY A 62 -14.79 27.93 -2.46
N ASP A 63 -14.29 29.07 -1.99
CA ASP A 63 -14.03 30.25 -2.83
C ASP A 63 -12.67 30.23 -3.55
N ARG A 64 -11.76 29.32 -3.15
CA ARG A 64 -10.39 29.22 -3.67
C ARG A 64 -9.67 30.57 -3.63
N ALA A 65 -9.77 31.23 -2.48
CA ALA A 65 -9.24 32.57 -2.25
C ALA A 65 -7.72 32.69 -2.49
N ARG A 66 -6.96 31.58 -2.42
CA ARG A 66 -5.52 31.56 -2.66
C ARG A 66 -5.11 30.53 -3.70
N THR A 67 -4.12 30.88 -4.52
CA THR A 67 -3.52 29.95 -5.48
C THR A 67 -2.69 28.89 -4.75
N GLN A 68 -2.52 27.71 -5.38
CA GLN A 68 -1.75 26.63 -4.79
C GLN A 68 -0.29 27.03 -4.50
N CYS A 69 0.31 27.90 -5.31
CA CYS A 69 1.66 28.41 -5.09
C CYS A 69 1.77 29.28 -3.83
N GLU A 70 0.78 30.15 -3.61
CA GLU A 70 0.72 30.98 -2.40
C GLU A 70 0.52 30.13 -1.16
N VAL A 71 -0.29 29.06 -1.25
CA VAL A 71 -0.48 28.12 -0.14
C VAL A 71 0.80 27.35 0.18
N VAL A 72 1.60 26.96 -0.83
CA VAL A 72 2.94 26.37 -0.56
C VAL A 72 3.81 27.35 0.23
N ARG A 73 3.81 28.63 -0.17
CA ARG A 73 4.62 29.66 0.51
C ARG A 73 4.15 29.85 1.95
N LEU A 74 2.85 30.07 2.13
CA LEU A 74 2.23 30.27 3.44
C LEU A 74 2.45 29.06 4.36
N PHE A 75 2.32 27.84 3.83
CA PHE A 75 2.56 26.64 4.62
C PHE A 75 4.02 26.55 5.09
N ARG A 76 5.00 26.93 4.25
CA ARG A 76 6.41 26.96 4.65
C ARG A 76 6.70 28.03 5.70
N GLU A 77 6.04 29.19 5.61
CA GLU A 77 6.13 30.26 6.60
C GLU A 77 5.53 29.83 7.95
N THR A 78 4.42 29.09 7.91
CA THR A 78 3.72 28.62 9.12
C THR A 78 4.39 27.41 9.77
N HIS A 79 4.99 26.53 8.96
CA HIS A 79 5.62 25.29 9.41
C HIS A 79 7.06 25.15 8.88
N PRO A 80 8.03 25.90 9.45
CA PRO A 80 9.41 25.87 8.99
C PRO A 80 10.12 24.53 9.26
N ASP A 81 9.68 23.80 10.28
CA ASP A 81 10.28 22.52 10.69
C ASP A 81 9.83 21.33 9.82
N LEU A 82 8.77 21.50 9.02
CA LEU A 82 8.22 20.45 8.18
C LEU A 82 8.90 20.40 6.80
N PRO A 83 8.96 19.22 6.17
CA PRO A 83 9.45 19.11 4.80
C PRO A 83 8.65 20.00 3.84
N PRO A 84 9.29 20.64 2.86
CA PRO A 84 8.61 21.52 1.94
C PRO A 84 7.56 20.76 1.13
N LEU A 85 6.35 21.31 1.11
CA LEU A 85 5.27 20.84 0.25
C LEU A 85 5.49 21.28 -1.20
N ASN A 86 5.01 20.43 -2.10
CA ASN A 86 4.94 20.71 -3.52
C ASN A 86 3.51 21.07 -3.90
N GLN A 87 3.34 21.92 -4.91
CA GLN A 87 2.04 22.30 -5.46
C GLN A 87 1.21 21.06 -5.84
N GLY A 88 1.82 20.05 -6.47
CA GLY A 88 1.14 18.81 -6.85
C GLY A 88 0.63 17.98 -5.66
N THR A 89 1.13 18.21 -4.44
CA THR A 89 0.58 17.58 -3.24
C THR A 89 -0.69 18.30 -2.79
N ILE A 90 -0.69 19.64 -2.82
CA ILE A 90 -1.87 20.47 -2.53
C ILE A 90 -3.00 20.15 -3.50
N SER A 91 -2.70 20.11 -4.81
CA SER A 91 -3.69 19.76 -5.84
C SER A 91 -4.31 18.38 -5.59
N LYS A 92 -3.54 17.39 -5.14
CA LYS A 92 -4.09 16.07 -4.79
C LYS A 92 -4.98 16.11 -3.57
N ILE A 93 -4.64 16.88 -2.54
CA ILE A 93 -5.46 17.01 -1.33
C ILE A 93 -6.78 17.68 -1.68
N GLU A 94 -6.74 18.74 -2.50
CA GLU A 94 -7.93 19.41 -3.01
C GLU A 94 -8.81 18.44 -3.82
N ALA A 95 -8.23 17.71 -4.78
CA ALA A 95 -8.94 16.72 -5.59
C ALA A 95 -9.54 15.60 -4.72
N GLN A 96 -8.75 15.02 -3.82
CA GLN A 96 -9.20 14.02 -2.85
C GLN A 96 -10.40 14.52 -2.05
N TYR A 97 -10.36 15.75 -1.57
CA TYR A 97 -11.45 16.31 -0.78
C TYR A 97 -12.69 16.61 -1.61
N ARG A 98 -12.54 17.08 -2.85
CA ARG A 98 -13.66 17.30 -3.77
C ARG A 98 -14.36 16.01 -4.17
N GLU A 99 -13.60 14.93 -4.37
CA GLU A 99 -14.14 13.63 -4.80
C GLU A 99 -14.76 12.85 -3.64
N MET A 100 -14.07 12.76 -2.49
CA MET A 100 -14.48 11.90 -1.38
C MET A 100 -15.15 12.65 -0.22
N GLY A 101 -15.08 13.99 -0.20
CA GLY A 101 -15.60 14.79 0.92
C GLY A 101 -14.78 14.69 2.20
N HIS A 102 -13.64 13.98 2.20
CA HIS A 102 -12.75 13.85 3.35
C HIS A 102 -11.28 13.67 2.96
N VAL A 103 -10.36 14.13 3.82
CA VAL A 103 -8.90 14.00 3.62
C VAL A 103 -8.28 12.76 4.27
N ARG A 104 -9.12 11.93 4.91
CA ARG A 104 -8.69 10.70 5.56
C ARG A 104 -8.05 9.74 4.58
N LYS A 105 -6.99 9.06 5.02
CA LYS A 105 -6.44 7.94 4.25
C LYS A 105 -7.38 6.75 4.46
N VAL A 106 -8.15 6.40 3.43
CA VAL A 106 -8.93 5.17 3.46
C VAL A 106 -7.94 4.01 3.51
N PRO A 107 -7.92 3.19 4.57
CA PRO A 107 -7.12 1.98 4.57
C PRO A 107 -7.64 1.12 3.41
N SER A 108 -6.77 0.84 2.44
CA SER A 108 -7.08 -0.10 1.37
C SER A 108 -7.27 -1.48 2.02
N LYS A 109 -8.51 -1.79 2.39
CA LYS A 109 -8.91 -3.14 2.75
C LYS A 109 -8.87 -3.92 1.45
N ARG A 110 -7.73 -4.52 1.14
CA ARG A 110 -7.65 -5.57 0.12
C ARG A 110 -8.50 -6.74 0.62
N GLN A 111 -9.79 -6.70 0.34
CA GLN A 111 -10.62 -7.88 0.45
C GLN A 111 -10.22 -8.78 -0.72
N ALA A 112 -9.97 -10.06 -0.42
CA ALA A 112 -9.87 -11.03 -1.50
C ALA A 112 -11.20 -10.98 -2.24
N VAL A 113 -11.17 -10.67 -3.54
CA VAL A 113 -12.35 -10.75 -4.40
C VAL A 113 -12.62 -12.25 -4.53
N VAL A 114 -13.53 -12.75 -3.71
CA VAL A 114 -14.06 -14.10 -3.83
C VAL A 114 -15.38 -13.94 -4.56
N ASP A 115 -15.53 -14.71 -5.62
CA ASP A 115 -16.75 -14.79 -6.41
C ASP A 115 -17.95 -15.21 -5.54
N ASP A 116 -19.10 -14.56 -5.73
CA ASP A 116 -20.28 -14.74 -4.88
C ASP A 116 -20.86 -16.16 -5.02
N ASP A 117 -20.81 -16.78 -6.20
CA ASP A 117 -21.27 -18.15 -6.41
C ASP A 117 -20.38 -19.14 -5.67
N THR A 118 -19.06 -18.90 -5.69
CA THR A 118 -18.10 -19.73 -4.95
C THR A 118 -18.31 -19.61 -3.44
N LYS A 119 -18.62 -18.41 -2.96
CA LYS A 119 -18.96 -18.18 -1.56
C LYS A 119 -20.28 -18.87 -1.19
N LEU A 120 -21.29 -18.80 -2.05
CA LEU A 120 -22.59 -19.43 -1.84
C LEU A 120 -22.47 -20.96 -1.76
N ASN A 121 -21.74 -21.58 -2.69
CA ASN A 121 -21.50 -23.02 -2.69
C ASN A 121 -20.82 -23.50 -1.40
N LEU A 122 -19.90 -22.70 -0.86
CA LEU A 122 -19.21 -23.02 0.40
C LEU A 122 -20.15 -22.96 1.61
N LEU A 123 -21.08 -22.01 1.62
CA LEU A 123 -22.08 -21.88 2.69
C LEU A 123 -23.11 -23.02 2.62
N LEU A 124 -23.55 -23.40 1.43
CA LEU A 124 -24.46 -24.53 1.22
C LEU A 124 -23.82 -25.84 1.68
N ALA A 125 -22.56 -26.08 1.34
CA ALA A 125 -21.84 -27.29 1.78
C ALA A 125 -21.68 -27.35 3.32
N LEU A 126 -21.58 -26.20 3.99
CA LEU A 126 -21.55 -26.14 5.45
C LEU A 126 -22.94 -26.42 6.07
N GLU A 127 -24.00 -25.89 5.47
CA GLU A 127 -25.38 -26.15 5.91
C GLU A 127 -25.76 -27.63 5.76
N GLU A 128 -25.37 -28.25 4.65
CA GLU A 128 -25.57 -29.67 4.42
C GLU A 128 -24.80 -30.55 5.42
N ASN A 129 -23.60 -30.12 5.85
CA ASN A 129 -22.75 -30.89 6.76
C ASN A 129 -21.98 -29.98 7.74
N PRO A 130 -22.54 -29.69 8.92
CA PRO A 130 -21.98 -28.71 9.87
C PRO A 130 -20.68 -29.17 10.55
N ILE A 131 -20.33 -30.46 10.43
CA ILE A 131 -19.11 -31.05 11.02
C ILE A 131 -17.94 -31.01 10.01
N THR A 132 -18.18 -30.59 8.77
CA THR A 132 -17.16 -30.61 7.71
C THR A 132 -16.00 -29.70 8.09
N PRO A 133 -14.77 -30.23 8.15
CA PRO A 133 -13.62 -29.41 8.49
C PRO A 133 -13.31 -28.43 7.36
N ALA A 134 -12.90 -27.21 7.71
CA ALA A 134 -12.58 -26.15 6.74
C ALA A 134 -11.51 -26.55 5.70
N ARG A 135 -10.65 -27.53 6.04
CA ARG A 135 -9.67 -28.11 5.10
C ARG A 135 -10.33 -28.89 3.96
N GLN A 136 -11.46 -29.52 4.21
CA GLN A 136 -12.17 -30.29 3.20
C GLN A 136 -12.94 -29.36 2.24
N LEU A 137 -13.58 -28.31 2.78
CA LEU A 137 -14.18 -27.24 1.99
C LEU A 137 -13.16 -26.47 1.13
N ASP A 138 -11.90 -26.41 1.56
CA ASP A 138 -10.78 -25.84 0.81
C ASP A 138 -10.26 -26.77 -0.32
N CYS A 139 -10.43 -28.08 -0.20
CA CYS A 139 -10.11 -28.99 -1.30
C CYS A 139 -11.17 -28.92 -2.40
N ASP A 140 -12.43 -28.68 -2.02
CA ASP A 140 -13.58 -28.69 -2.93
C ASP A 140 -13.80 -27.33 -3.61
N SER A 141 -13.62 -26.23 -2.87
CA SER A 141 -13.58 -24.88 -3.43
C SER A 141 -12.12 -24.56 -3.75
N LYS A 142 -11.77 -24.18 -4.98
CA LYS A 142 -10.39 -23.82 -5.42
C LYS A 142 -9.82 -22.56 -4.72
N LEU A 143 -10.29 -22.24 -3.53
CA LEU A 143 -9.90 -21.13 -2.69
C LEU A 143 -8.64 -21.50 -1.91
N ASN A 144 -8.16 -20.53 -1.13
CA ASN A 144 -7.09 -20.77 -0.17
C ASN A 144 -7.73 -21.00 1.20
N HIS A 145 -7.19 -21.94 1.97
CA HIS A 145 -7.61 -22.23 3.34
C HIS A 145 -7.84 -20.97 4.19
N LYS A 146 -6.95 -19.97 4.07
CA LYS A 146 -7.07 -18.69 4.80
C LYS A 146 -8.28 -17.86 4.37
N THR A 147 -8.67 -17.95 3.11
CA THR A 147 -9.86 -17.29 2.57
C THR A 147 -11.12 -17.99 3.04
N VAL A 148 -11.15 -19.33 2.98
CA VAL A 148 -12.26 -20.15 3.51
C VAL A 148 -12.50 -19.84 4.99
N LEU A 149 -11.45 -19.87 5.82
CA LEU A 149 -11.57 -19.52 7.24
C LEU A 149 -12.08 -18.09 7.48
N LYS A 150 -11.71 -17.12 6.64
CA LYS A 150 -12.21 -15.74 6.76
C LYS A 150 -13.69 -15.61 6.39
N ILE A 151 -14.14 -16.42 5.44
CA ILE A 151 -15.56 -16.48 5.05
C ILE A 151 -16.35 -17.10 6.20
N LEU A 152 -15.90 -18.25 6.70
CA LEU A 152 -16.53 -18.98 7.80
C LEU A 152 -16.51 -18.21 9.14
N ALA A 153 -15.47 -17.43 9.42
CA ALA A 153 -15.40 -16.60 10.62
C ALA A 153 -16.29 -15.35 10.57
N LYS A 154 -16.92 -15.08 9.41
CA LYS A 154 -17.77 -13.91 9.19
C LYS A 154 -19.26 -14.26 9.05
N THR A 155 -19.57 -15.54 8.84
CA THR A 155 -20.90 -16.13 9.13
C THR A 155 -21.17 -16.11 10.62
#